data_AF-A0A7X2MH04-F1
#
_entry.id   AF-A0A7X2MH04-F1
#
_cell.length_a   1.000
_cell.length_b   1.000
_cell.length_c   1.000
_cell.angle_alpha   90.00
_cell.angle_beta   90.00
_cell.angle_gamma   90.00
#
_symmetry.space_group_name_H-M   'P 1'
#
loop_
_entity.id
_entity.type
_entity.pdbx_description
1 polymer ?
#
loop_
_entity_poly.entity_id
_entity_poly.type
_entity_poly.pdbx_seq_one_letter_code
_entity_poly.pdbx_strand_id
1 'polypeptide(L)' 'MPKILKKKKTASEIVAAARGLKKVTANELIDGIFDDFFELHGDRKYSDDEAIIGGIALFN' A
#
# COMPACT_ATOMS: atom_id res chain seq x y z
N MET A 1 19.09 -10.32 29.92
CA MET A 1 17.94 -9.78 29.16
C MET A 1 17.48 -10.82 28.15
N PRO A 2 16.22 -11.29 28.18
CA PRO A 2 15.78 -12.30 27.22
C PRO A 2 15.65 -11.67 25.83
N LYS A 3 16.28 -12.30 24.82
CA LYS A 3 16.11 -11.96 23.41
C LYS A 3 14.67 -12.32 23.02
N ILE A 4 13.85 -11.32 22.69
CA ILE A 4 12.50 -11.52 22.17
C ILE A 4 12.63 -12.12 20.76
N LEU A 5 12.68 -13.46 20.67
CA LEU A 5 12.61 -14.17 19.41
C LEU A 5 11.19 -13.99 18.86
N LYS A 6 11.02 -13.17 17.81
CA LYS A 6 9.74 -13.07 17.09
C LYS A 6 9.37 -14.46 16.57
N LYS A 7 8.25 -15.01 17.06
CA LYS A 7 7.67 -16.26 16.59
C LYS A 7 7.46 -16.18 15.08
N LYS A 8 7.98 -17.17 14.34
CA LYS A 8 7.79 -17.27 12.89
C LYS A 8 6.30 -17.51 12.61
N LYS A 9 5.70 -16.66 11.77
CA LYS A 9 4.30 -16.81 11.34
C LYS A 9 4.15 -18.04 10.46
N THR A 10 3.02 -18.75 10.61
CA THR A 10 2.57 -19.80 9.70
C THR A 10 2.09 -19.19 8.38
N ALA A 11 1.98 -20.01 7.33
CA ALA A 11 1.45 -19.57 6.04
C ALA A 11 0.03 -18.98 6.16
N SER A 12 -0.84 -19.59 6.98
CA SER A 12 -2.19 -19.10 7.22
C SER A 12 -2.21 -17.75 7.94
N GLU A 13 -1.37 -17.57 8.96
CA GLU A 13 -1.23 -16.29 9.66
C GLU A 13 -0.71 -15.16 8.74
N ILE A 14 0.14 -15.49 7.76
CA ILE A 14 0.61 -14.53 6.77
C ILE A 14 -0.54 -14.09 5.85
N VAL A 15 -1.31 -15.03 5.31
CA VAL A 15 -2.44 -14.73 4.42
C VAL A 15 -3.53 -13.94 5.16
N ALA A 16 -3.84 -14.32 6.40
CA ALA A 16 -4.78 -13.60 7.24
C ALA A 16 -4.34 -12.15 7.49
N ALA A 17 -3.04 -11.93 7.74
CA ALA A 17 -2.50 -10.59 7.91
C ALA A 17 -2.55 -9.77 6.61
N ALA A 18 -2.24 -10.37 5.46
CA ALA A 18 -2.27 -9.72 4.15
C ALA A 18 -3.69 -9.29 3.72
N ARG A 19 -4.73 -9.93 4.24
CA ARG A 19 -6.15 -9.59 3.99
C ARG A 19 -6.81 -8.82 5.13
N GLY A 20 -6.05 -8.49 6.18
CA GLY A 20 -6.59 -7.81 7.36
C GLY A 20 -6.84 -6.33 7.11
N LEU A 21 -7.83 -5.75 7.80
CA LEU A 21 -8.17 -4.33 7.73
C LEU A 21 -7.04 -3.38 8.13
N LYS A 22 -6.03 -3.87 8.85
CA LYS A 22 -4.85 -3.11 9.27
C LYS A 22 -3.75 -3.06 8.20
N LYS A 23 -3.96 -3.67 7.04
CA LYS A 23 -2.99 -3.62 5.95
C LYS A 23 -2.92 -2.19 5.42
N VAL A 24 -1.68 -1.69 5.31
CA VAL A 24 -1.41 -0.40 4.69
C VAL A 24 -2.00 -0.34 3.27
N THR A 25 -2.70 0.75 2.99
CA THR A 25 -3.34 1.04 1.72
C THR A 25 -2.37 1.74 0.76
N ALA A 26 -2.72 1.82 -0.53
CA ALA A 26 -1.91 2.54 -1.51
C ALA A 26 -1.82 4.03 -1.16
N ASN A 27 -2.93 4.66 -0.77
CA ASN A 27 -2.97 6.06 -0.35
C ASN A 27 -2.03 6.33 0.83
N GLU A 28 -2.09 5.50 1.88
CA GLU A 28 -1.19 5.65 3.04
C GLU A 28 0.29 5.50 2.66
N LEU A 29 0.61 4.66 1.65
CA LEU A 29 1.98 4.56 1.13
C LEU A 29 2.37 5.80 0.33
N ILE A 30 1.48 6.33 -0.50
CA ILE A 30 1.74 7.53 -1.30
C ILE A 30 2.01 8.72 -0.36
N ASP A 31 1.10 8.98 0.58
CA ASP A 31 1.19 10.08 1.55
C ASP A 31 2.38 9.95 2.51
N GLY A 32 2.81 8.71 2.80
CA GLY A 32 3.88 8.44 3.75
C GLY A 32 5.29 8.39 3.15
N ILE A 33 5.41 8.32 1.82
CA ILE A 33 6.69 8.08 1.13
C ILE A 33 7.05 9.20 0.16
N PHE A 34 6.07 9.82 -0.49
CA PHE A 34 6.30 10.78 -1.58
C PHE A 34 5.82 12.18 -1.22
N ASP A 35 6.49 13.19 -1.76
CA ASP A 35 6.09 14.59 -1.68
C ASP A 35 5.45 15.02 -3.01
N ASP A 36 4.57 16.03 -2.96
CA ASP A 36 3.95 16.65 -4.14
C ASP A 36 3.33 15.66 -5.15
N PHE A 37 2.58 14.67 -4.67
CA PHE A 37 1.87 13.71 -5.52
C PHE A 37 0.76 14.40 -6.34
N PHE A 38 0.79 14.19 -7.66
CA PHE A 38 -0.21 14.64 -8.62
C PHE A 38 -0.86 13.42 -9.29
N GLU A 39 -2.10 13.13 -8.90
CA GLU A 39 -2.88 12.00 -9.40
C GLU A 39 -3.28 12.20 -10.87
N LEU A 40 -3.18 11.12 -11.63
CA LEU A 40 -3.55 11.06 -13.04
C LEU A 40 -4.64 10.02 -13.23
N HIS A 41 -5.74 10.46 -13.83
CA HIS A 41 -6.94 9.66 -13.99
C HIS A 41 -7.17 9.22 -15.44
N GLY A 42 -7.86 8.09 -15.59
CA GLY A 42 -8.46 7.63 -16.83
C GLY A 42 -7.54 6.83 -17.76
N ASP A 43 -8.13 5.86 -18.44
CA ASP A 43 -7.48 4.97 -19.42
C ASP A 43 -7.47 5.53 -20.86
N ARG A 44 -7.91 6.78 -21.06
CA ARG A 44 -8.12 7.45 -22.35
C ARG A 44 -9.14 6.76 -23.28
N LYS A 45 -9.92 5.80 -22.79
CA LYS A 45 -10.83 5.00 -23.62
C LYS A 45 -12.23 4.90 -23.05
N TYR A 46 -12.36 4.54 -21.78
CA TYR A 46 -13.64 4.22 -21.15
C TYR A 46 -13.88 5.05 -19.90
N SER A 47 -13.12 4.82 -18.83
CA SER A 47 -13.32 5.48 -17.55
C SER A 47 -12.04 5.43 -16.71
N ASP A 48 -12.04 6.25 -15.68
CA ASP A 48 -11.17 6.05 -14.53
C ASP A 48 -11.69 4.88 -13.67
N ASP A 49 -10.78 4.05 -13.16
CA ASP A 49 -11.08 2.88 -12.33
C ASP A 49 -10.74 3.18 -10.88
N GLU A 50 -11.74 3.23 -9.99
CA GLU A 50 -11.56 3.54 -8.57
C GLU A 50 -10.65 2.54 -7.82
N ALA A 51 -10.41 1.35 -8.38
CA ALA A 51 -9.49 0.37 -7.80
C ALA A 51 -8.01 0.69 -8.07
N ILE A 52 -7.71 1.66 -8.96
CA ILE A 52 -6.36 2.03 -9.39
C ILE A 52 -6.09 3.49 -9.02
N ILE A 53 -4.93 3.72 -8.42
CA ILE A 53 -4.41 5.06 -8.13
C ILE A 53 -3.03 5.16 -8.79
N GLY A 54 -2.78 6.27 -9.48
CA GLY A 54 -1.51 6.50 -10.19
C GLY A 54 -1.27 7.97 -10.44
N GLY A 55 0.00 8.36 -10.55
CA GLY A 55 0.37 9.76 -10.68
C GLY A 55 1.88 9.97 -10.69
N ILE A 56 2.28 11.24 -10.72
CA ILE A 56 3.68 11.66 -10.60
C ILE A 56 3.92 12.26 -9.22
N ALA A 57 5.10 12.07 -8.65
CA ALA A 57 5.45 12.58 -7.33
C ALA A 57 6.95 12.90 -7.26
N LEU A 58 7.33 13.66 -6.24
CA LEU A 58 8.73 13.84 -5.86
C LEU A 58 9.15 12.75 -4.86
N PHE A 59 10.36 12.24 -5.05
CA PHE A 59 11.01 11.30 -4.15
C PHE A 59 12.41 11.81 -3.85
N ASN A 60 12.72 11.99 -2.57
CA ASN A 60 13.99 12.51 -2.07
C ASN A 60 15.10 11.44 -2.11
#